data_AF-A0A5B0VIL9-F1
#
_entry.id   AF-A0A5B0VIL9-F1
#
_cell.length_a   1.000
_cell.length_b   1.000
_cell.length_c   1.000
_cell.angle_alpha   90.00
_cell.angle_beta   90.00
_cell.angle_gamma   90.00
#
_symmetry.space_group_name_H-M   'P 1'
#
loop_
_entity.id
_entity.type
_entity.pdbx_description
1 polymer ?
#
loop_
_entity_poly.entity_id
_entity_poly.type
_entity_poly.pdbx_seq_one_letter_code
_entity_poly.pdbx_strand_id
1 'polypeptide(L)'
;MIKSFALAGLLVVLLGFLGIQYYITSVPGLDSPVTVEEVRDLASEKSLVITLVDSEGLRFIVGLRGDSDKPEDAALFYIRNPDVIPYVFWPSLRSNDEKRVLELLEDWLEGNGNDSAAPQVERIYSVLKERN
;
A
#
# COMPACT_ATOMS: atom_id res chain seq x y z
N MET A 1 -16.48 41.64 7.54
CA MET A 1 -15.36 41.01 8.29
C MET A 1 -15.66 39.58 8.72
N ILE A 2 -16.79 39.25 9.36
CA ILE A 2 -17.14 37.88 9.80
C ILE A 2 -17.08 36.83 8.66
N LYS A 3 -17.57 37.18 7.45
CA LYS A 3 -17.52 36.29 6.28
C LYS A 3 -16.08 35.89 5.88
N SER A 4 -15.10 36.75 6.12
CA SER A 4 -13.69 36.47 5.82
C SER A 4 -13.06 35.50 6.83
N PHE A 5 -13.48 35.57 8.10
CA PHE A 5 -13.04 34.61 9.12
C PHE A 5 -13.70 33.24 8.93
N ALA A 6 -14.97 33.21 8.53
CA ALA A 6 -15.65 31.97 8.16
C ALA A 6 -14.99 31.29 6.95
N LEU A 7 -14.62 32.08 5.93
CA LEU A 7 -13.90 31.56 4.77
C LEU A 7 -12.50 31.05 5.13
N ALA A 8 -11.75 31.81 5.93
CA ALA A 8 -10.43 31.38 6.39
C ALA A 8 -10.50 30.09 7.22
N GLY A 9 -11.47 30.01 8.13
CA GLY A 9 -11.72 28.79 8.90
C GLY A 9 -12.07 27.60 8.02
N LEU A 10 -12.94 27.79 7.02
CA LEU A 10 -13.29 26.74 6.06
C LEU A 10 -12.07 26.26 5.27
N LEU A 11 -11.21 27.16 4.81
CA LEU A 11 -9.98 26.80 4.10
C LEU A 11 -9.03 25.97 4.97
N VAL A 12 -8.86 26.32 6.25
CA VAL A 12 -8.05 25.54 7.19
C VAL A 12 -8.61 24.13 7.37
N VAL A 13 -9.93 23.99 7.50
CA VAL A 13 -10.58 22.67 7.62
C VAL A 13 -10.38 21.84 6.35
N LEU A 14 -10.56 22.45 5.17
CA LEU A 14 -10.35 21.77 3.89
C LEU A 14 -8.89 21.31 3.72
N LEU A 15 -7.92 22.14 4.12
CA LEU A 15 -6.50 21.76 4.12
C LEU A 15 -6.25 20.59 5.07
N GLY A 16 -6.88 20.59 6.25
CA GLY A 16 -6.82 19.47 7.19
C GLY A 16 -7.33 18.17 6.56
N PHE A 17 -8.49 18.20 5.88
CA PHE A 17 -9.00 17.03 5.17
C PHE A 17 -8.10 16.57 4.03
N LEU A 18 -7.51 17.50 3.28
CA LEU A 18 -6.56 17.16 2.22
C LEU A 18 -5.34 16.44 2.78
N GLY A 19 -4.82 16.92 3.93
CA GLY A 19 -3.70 16.31 4.63
C GLY A 19 -4.02 14.90 5.15
N ILE A 20 -5.20 14.71 5.76
CA ILE A 20 -5.66 13.40 6.23
C ILE A 20 -5.82 12.44 5.05
N GLN A 21 -6.46 12.89 3.96
CA GLN A 21 -6.64 12.09 2.76
C GLN A 21 -5.28 11.66 2.19
N TYR A 22 -4.36 12.60 2.03
CA TYR A 22 -3.01 12.28 1.56
C TYR A 22 -2.30 11.29 2.48
N TYR A 23 -2.43 11.46 3.80
CA TYR A 23 -1.84 10.55 4.77
C TYR A 23 -2.40 9.13 4.62
N ILE A 24 -3.73 8.94 4.53
CA ILE A 24 -4.31 7.59 4.46
C ILE A 24 -4.16 6.90 3.10
N THR A 25 -4.02 7.65 2.01
CA THR A 25 -3.98 7.09 0.64
C THR A 25 -2.59 7.06 0.01
N SER A 26 -1.54 7.55 0.68
CA SER A 26 -0.19 7.48 0.13
C SER A 26 0.53 6.22 0.62
N VAL A 27 1.41 5.68 -0.22
CA VAL A 27 2.33 4.62 0.18
C VAL A 27 3.27 5.15 1.29
N PRO A 28 3.41 4.44 2.42
CA PRO A 28 4.33 4.86 3.47
C PRO A 28 5.78 4.66 3.02
N GLY A 29 6.66 5.57 3.45
CA GLY A 29 8.08 5.23 3.53
C GLY A 29 8.23 4.40 4.79
N LEU A 30 8.55 3.11 4.63
CA LEU A 30 8.80 2.21 5.74
C LEU A 30 10.28 2.27 6.11
N ASP A 31 10.58 2.39 7.40
CA ASP A 31 11.94 2.45 7.87
C ASP A 31 12.57 1.05 7.95
N SER A 32 13.72 0.88 7.30
CA SER A 32 14.45 -0.39 7.33
C SER A 32 14.90 -0.77 8.75
N PRO A 33 14.90 -2.07 9.11
CA PRO A 33 14.48 -3.22 8.31
C PRO A 33 12.95 -3.36 8.21
N VAL A 34 12.49 -3.73 7.01
CA VAL A 34 11.09 -4.10 6.77
C VAL A 34 10.98 -5.63 6.75
N THR A 35 10.01 -6.16 7.50
CA THR A 35 9.76 -7.61 7.64
C THR A 35 8.34 -7.94 7.20
N VAL A 36 8.10 -9.20 6.80
CA VAL A 36 6.74 -9.69 6.54
C VAL A 36 6.24 -10.38 7.80
N GLU A 37 5.21 -9.80 8.43
CA GLU A 37 4.61 -10.35 9.64
C GLU A 37 3.57 -11.43 9.32
N GLU A 38 2.77 -11.22 8.28
CA GLU A 38 1.69 -12.12 7.92
C GLU A 38 1.55 -12.22 6.39
N VAL A 39 1.32 -13.45 5.92
CA VAL A 39 0.96 -13.74 4.53
C VAL A 39 -0.36 -14.48 4.52
N ARG A 40 -1.33 -13.96 3.78
CA ARG A 40 -2.65 -14.58 3.56
C ARG A 40 -2.87 -14.83 2.09
N ASP A 41 -2.82 -16.10 1.71
CA ASP A 41 -3.25 -16.55 0.38
C ASP A 41 -4.70 -17.03 0.47
N LEU A 42 -5.62 -16.23 -0.07
CA LEU A 42 -7.04 -16.52 -0.17
C LEU A 42 -7.32 -17.12 -1.56
N ALA A 43 -7.02 -18.41 -1.70
CA ALA A 43 -7.20 -19.15 -2.94
C ALA A 43 -8.63 -19.07 -3.50
N SER A 44 -9.65 -18.99 -2.62
CA SER A 44 -11.07 -18.84 -3.02
C SER A 44 -11.37 -17.53 -3.75
N GLU A 45 -10.62 -16.48 -3.46
CA GLU A 45 -10.80 -15.14 -4.04
C GLU A 45 -9.67 -14.76 -5.00
N LYS A 46 -8.76 -15.71 -5.30
CA LYS A 46 -7.50 -15.45 -5.99
C LYS A 46 -6.84 -14.17 -5.46
N SER A 47 -6.78 -14.06 -4.13
CA SER A 47 -6.29 -12.83 -3.50
C SER A 47 -5.10 -13.16 -2.61
N LEU A 48 -4.03 -12.39 -2.78
CA LEU A 48 -2.81 -12.52 -1.99
C LEU A 48 -2.63 -11.25 -1.18
N VAL A 49 -2.45 -11.39 0.12
CA VAL A 49 -2.25 -10.25 1.02
C VAL A 49 -1.00 -10.50 1.86
N ILE A 50 -0.16 -9.47 1.95
CA ILE A 50 1.03 -9.45 2.80
C ILE A 50 0.93 -8.27 3.77
N THR A 51 1.38 -8.49 5.00
CA THR A 51 1.52 -7.45 6.02
C THR A 51 3.01 -7.18 6.20
N LEU A 52 3.44 -5.99 5.79
CA LEU A 52 4.78 -5.47 6.00
C LEU A 52 4.83 -4.71 7.32
N VAL A 53 5.90 -4.89 8.07
CA VAL A 53 6.13 -4.22 9.35
C VAL A 53 7.54 -3.67 9.36
N ASP A 54 7.64 -2.38 9.64
CA ASP A 54 8.93 -1.70 9.74
C ASP A 54 9.56 -1.83 11.13
N SER A 55 10.73 -1.20 11.29
CA SER A 55 11.47 -1.24 12.55
C SER A 55 10.78 -0.51 13.72
N GLU A 56 9.87 0.42 13.43
CA GLU A 56 9.07 1.15 14.42
C GLU A 56 7.76 0.41 14.75
N GLY A 57 7.47 -0.70 14.08
CA GLY A 57 6.25 -1.50 14.23
C GLY A 57 5.07 -0.95 13.46
N LEU A 58 5.28 -0.02 12.50
CA LEU A 58 4.22 0.45 11.62
C LEU A 58 3.86 -0.65 10.63
N ARG A 59 2.57 -1.01 10.63
CA ARG A 59 2.02 -2.02 9.73
C ARG A 59 1.54 -1.41 8.43
N PHE A 60 1.94 -2.01 7.32
CA PHE A 60 1.47 -1.70 5.98
C PHE A 60 0.98 -2.96 5.29
N ILE A 61 -0.31 -3.01 4.94
CA ILE A 61 -0.88 -4.17 4.26
C ILE A 61 -0.90 -3.89 2.77
N VAL A 62 -0.32 -4.80 1.99
CA VAL A 62 -0.37 -4.78 0.52
C VAL A 62 -1.09 -6.04 0.05
N GLY A 63 -1.98 -5.91 -0.93
CA GLY A 63 -2.64 -7.06 -1.48
C GLY A 63 -2.91 -6.95 -2.98
N LEU A 64 -2.96 -8.12 -3.60
CA LEU A 64 -3.41 -8.32 -4.96
C LEU A 64 -4.76 -9.03 -4.92
N ARG A 65 -5.75 -8.48 -5.61
CA ARG A 65 -7.04 -9.14 -5.85
C ARG A 65 -7.16 -9.49 -7.32
N GLY A 66 -7.44 -10.75 -7.63
CA GLY A 66 -7.65 -11.21 -9.00
C GLY A 66 -6.57 -12.21 -9.43
N ASP A 67 -6.69 -12.71 -10.64
CA ASP A 67 -5.82 -13.78 -11.10
C ASP A 67 -4.38 -13.29 -11.28
N SER A 68 -3.42 -13.84 -10.52
CA SER A 68 -2.00 -13.51 -10.69
C SER A 68 -1.47 -13.92 -12.06
N ASP A 69 -2.11 -14.91 -12.69
CA ASP A 69 -1.73 -15.40 -14.01
C ASP A 69 -2.25 -14.49 -15.14
N LYS A 70 -3.09 -13.50 -14.80
CA LYS A 70 -3.59 -12.45 -15.70
C LYS A 70 -3.38 -11.08 -15.06
N PRO A 71 -2.17 -10.52 -15.17
CA PRO A 71 -1.83 -9.24 -14.55
C PRO A 71 -2.80 -8.10 -14.89
N GLU A 72 -3.41 -8.13 -16.08
CA GLU A 72 -4.42 -7.17 -16.53
C GLU A 72 -5.71 -7.19 -15.70
N ASP A 73 -6.08 -8.36 -15.16
CA ASP A 73 -7.29 -8.57 -14.36
C ASP A 73 -7.01 -8.42 -12.84
N ALA A 74 -5.73 -8.34 -12.46
CA ALA A 74 -5.31 -8.15 -11.08
C ALA A 74 -5.37 -6.67 -10.66
N ALA A 75 -5.94 -6.44 -9.48
CA ALA A 75 -6.06 -5.13 -8.85
C ALA A 75 -5.20 -5.07 -7.58
N LEU A 76 -4.25 -4.14 -7.56
CA LEU A 76 -3.50 -3.78 -6.37
C LEU A 76 -4.41 -3.03 -5.38
N PHE A 77 -4.26 -3.32 -4.10
CA PHE A 77 -4.77 -2.50 -3.01
C PHE A 77 -3.78 -2.46 -1.86
N TYR A 78 -3.91 -1.46 -1.00
CA TYR A 78 -3.15 -1.41 0.24
C TYR A 78 -3.88 -0.66 1.35
N ILE A 79 -3.40 -0.85 2.58
CA ILE A 79 -3.87 -0.18 3.80
C ILE A 79 -2.64 0.36 4.52
N ARG A 80 -2.51 1.71 4.57
CA ARG A 80 -1.32 2.37 5.14
C ARG A 80 -1.14 2.12 6.64
N ASN A 81 -2.22 2.19 7.41
CA ASN A 81 -2.17 2.10 8.87
C ASN A 81 -3.41 1.33 9.37
N PRO A 82 -3.40 0.01 9.29
CA PRO A 82 -4.58 -0.82 9.57
C PRO A 82 -5.04 -0.70 11.02
N ASP A 83 -4.14 -0.38 11.96
CA ASP A 83 -4.47 -0.30 13.39
C ASP A 83 -5.19 1.00 13.76
N VAL A 84 -5.02 2.08 12.98
CA VAL A 84 -5.66 3.38 13.23
C VAL A 84 -6.83 3.62 12.27
N ILE A 85 -6.61 3.41 10.96
CA ILE A 85 -7.60 3.66 9.92
C ILE A 85 -7.52 2.50 8.90
N PRO A 86 -8.39 1.48 9.00
CA PRO A 86 -8.40 0.33 8.08
C PRO A 86 -9.06 0.70 6.74
N TYR A 87 -8.59 1.77 6.11
CA TYR A 87 -9.06 2.25 4.81
C TYR A 87 -8.33 1.51 3.69
N VAL A 88 -9.10 0.82 2.85
CA VAL A 88 -8.58 0.12 1.67
C VAL A 88 -8.48 1.10 0.52
N PHE A 89 -7.26 1.39 0.09
CA PHE A 89 -7.00 2.22 -1.09
C PHE A 89 -6.70 1.37 -2.32
N TRP A 90 -7.27 1.78 -3.46
CA TRP A 90 -7.14 1.12 -4.75
C TRP A 90 -6.41 2.07 -5.71
N PRO A 91 -5.06 1.98 -5.80
CA PRO A 91 -4.32 2.81 -6.74
C PRO A 91 -4.77 2.52 -8.18
N SER A 92 -4.75 3.56 -9.02
CA SER A 92 -5.01 3.38 -10.45
C SER A 92 -3.86 2.59 -11.11
N LEU A 93 -4.19 1.84 -12.16
CA LEU A 93 -3.21 1.10 -12.95
C LEU A 93 -2.08 2.04 -13.43
N ARG A 94 -0.82 1.64 -13.22
CA ARG A 94 0.39 2.40 -13.60
C ARG A 94 0.52 3.77 -12.94
N SER A 95 -0.18 3.98 -11.83
CA SER A 95 -0.05 5.20 -11.04
C SER A 95 1.32 5.29 -10.35
N ASN A 96 1.69 6.49 -9.91
CA ASN A 96 2.89 6.69 -9.11
C ASN A 96 2.86 5.90 -7.79
N ASP A 97 1.67 5.68 -7.23
CA ASP A 97 1.53 4.90 -6.00
C ASP A 97 1.77 3.40 -6.26
N GLU A 98 1.31 2.88 -7.40
CA GLU A 98 1.65 1.51 -7.82
C GLU A 98 3.17 1.35 -8.00
N LYS A 99 3.84 2.32 -8.62
CA LYS A 99 5.31 2.33 -8.78
C LYS A 99 6.04 2.35 -7.45
N ARG A 100 5.56 3.16 -6.49
CA ARG A 100 6.14 3.18 -5.14
C ARG A 100 5.97 1.85 -4.41
N VAL A 101 4.84 1.18 -4.58
CA VAL A 101 4.68 -0.18 -4.04
C VAL A 101 5.65 -1.14 -4.73
N LEU A 102 5.80 -1.06 -6.05
CA LEU A 102 6.76 -1.89 -6.79
C LEU A 102 8.20 -1.70 -6.26
N GLU A 103 8.65 -0.47 -6.11
CA GLU A 103 9.98 -0.11 -5.54
C GLU A 103 10.13 -0.67 -4.12
N LEU A 104 9.11 -0.52 -3.28
CA LEU A 104 9.12 -1.03 -1.91
C LEU A 104 9.23 -2.56 -1.83
N LEU A 105 8.55 -3.29 -2.73
CA LEU A 105 8.65 -4.74 -2.79
C LEU A 105 10.00 -5.19 -3.37
N GLU A 106 10.56 -4.45 -4.33
CA GLU A 106 11.89 -4.68 -4.90
C GLU A 106 12.98 -4.56 -3.83
N ASP A 107 13.00 -3.43 -3.11
CA ASP A 107 13.94 -3.18 -2.01
C ASP A 107 13.84 -4.27 -0.94
N TRP A 108 12.62 -4.71 -0.62
CA TRP A 108 12.41 -5.78 0.34
C TRP A 108 12.96 -7.13 -0.14
N LEU A 109 12.75 -7.48 -1.41
CA LEU A 109 13.23 -8.74 -2.01
C LEU A 109 14.77 -8.76 -2.11
N GLU A 110 15.40 -7.62 -2.42
CA GLU A 110 16.85 -7.50 -2.44
C GLU A 110 17.47 -7.74 -1.04
N GLY A 111 16.81 -7.22 0.00
CA GLY A 111 17.25 -7.40 1.39
C GLY A 111 16.91 -8.76 2.00
N ASN A 112 15.83 -9.40 1.56
CA ASN A 112 15.21 -10.56 2.23
C ASN A 112 14.92 -11.74 1.30
N GLY A 113 15.63 -11.89 0.18
CA GLY A 113 15.35 -12.94 -0.82
C GLY A 113 15.41 -14.40 -0.32
N ASN A 114 15.99 -14.65 0.86
CA ASN A 114 16.00 -15.98 1.51
C ASN A 114 14.88 -16.16 2.54
N ASP A 115 14.02 -15.17 2.76
CA ASP A 115 12.90 -15.24 3.70
C ASP A 115 11.82 -16.20 3.19
N SER A 116 11.16 -16.88 4.12
CA SER A 116 10.03 -17.77 3.83
C SER A 116 8.85 -17.09 3.12
N ALA A 117 8.71 -15.76 3.25
CA ALA A 117 7.69 -14.95 2.60
C ALA A 117 8.10 -14.43 1.21
N ALA A 118 9.37 -14.64 0.80
CA ALA A 118 9.89 -14.14 -0.47
C ALA A 118 9.09 -14.59 -1.70
N PRO A 119 8.65 -15.87 -1.82
CA PRO A 119 7.85 -16.30 -2.98
C PRO A 119 6.53 -15.54 -3.13
N GLN A 120 5.89 -15.17 -2.02
CA GLN A 120 4.61 -14.46 -2.04
C GLN A 120 4.80 -12.98 -2.33
N VAL A 121 5.85 -12.36 -1.78
CA VAL A 121 6.22 -10.98 -2.13
C VAL A 121 6.61 -10.90 -3.61
N GLU A 122 7.40 -11.86 -4.10
CA GLU A 122 7.81 -11.96 -5.51
C GLU A 122 6.59 -12.11 -6.44
N ARG A 123 5.55 -12.86 -6.03
CA ARG A 123 4.31 -12.99 -6.81
C ARG A 123 3.55 -11.68 -6.95
N ILE A 124 3.51 -10.82 -5.92
CA ILE A 124 2.90 -9.49 -6.05
C ILE A 124 3.80 -8.61 -6.92
N TYR A 125 5.11 -8.62 -6.67
CA TYR A 125 6.09 -7.85 -7.43
C TYR A 125 6.06 -8.17 -8.93
N SER A 126 6.02 -9.45 -9.32
CA SER A 126 6.00 -9.87 -10.72
C SER A 126 4.75 -9.37 -11.45
N VAL A 127 3.58 -9.48 -10.82
CA VAL A 127 2.33 -8.95 -11.38
C VAL A 127 2.40 -7.44 -11.57
N LEU A 128 2.92 -6.70 -10.59
CA LEU A 128 3.10 -5.24 -10.72
C LEU A 128 4.13 -4.87 -11.78
N LYS A 129 5.21 -5.65 -11.91
CA LYS A 129 6.27 -5.45 -12.90
C LYS A 129 5.78 -5.70 -14.33
N GLU A 130 4.95 -6.71 -14.54
CA GLU A 130 4.36 -7.00 -15.87
C GLU A 130 3.34 -5.94 -16.30
N ARG A 131 2.71 -5.25 -15.34
CA ARG A 131 1.70 -4.20 -15.60
C ARG A 131 2.33 -2.85 -15.97
N ASN A 132 3.56 -2.56 -15.58
CA ASN A 132 4.24 -1.27 -15.76
C ASN A 132 5.24 -1.27 -16.92
#